data_AF-A0AA39MD06-F1
#
_entry.id   AF-A0AA39MD06-F1
#
_cell.length_a   1.000
_cell.length_b   1.000
_cell.length_c   1.000
_cell.angle_alpha   90.00
_cell.angle_beta   90.00
_cell.angle_gamma   90.00
#
_symmetry.space_group_name_H-M   'P 1'
#
loop_
_entity.id
_entity.type
_entity.pdbx_description
1 polymer ?
#
loop_
_entity_poly.entity_id
_entity_poly.type
_entity_poly.pdbx_seq_one_letter_code
_entity_poly.pdbx_strand_id
1 'polypeptide(L)'
;MQSRTIPAYYEGVSLEDTWTALVNLSAGGSRGELFSFYPEPGNAGAKWRPSWGQLMTKPLPRYSGRSYMVDIDWNEEMEEDSCNAHCIEKGLVRGLAVVEGGDQHGELIIESKDGTEHVFDITAAHDYPIPEGTYTLICTHTVSYKDWVIRQRLLGERFEKMSVLQLCDEEEGGWLKDLHISKKCRNILV
;
A
#
# COMPACT_ATOMS: atom_id res chain seq x y z
N MET A 1 -14.67 23.51 6.83
CA MET A 1 -14.73 24.35 5.61
C MET A 1 -13.91 23.65 4.53
N GLN A 2 -14.53 23.23 3.43
CA GLN A 2 -13.81 22.68 2.27
C GLN A 2 -13.96 23.68 1.12
N SER A 3 -12.90 24.43 0.86
CA SER A 3 -12.63 24.97 -0.48
C SER A 3 -11.32 24.35 -0.92
N ARG A 4 -11.38 23.21 -1.62
CA ARG A 4 -10.22 22.60 -2.27
C ARG A 4 -10.06 23.23 -3.63
N THR A 5 -9.47 24.42 -3.66
CA THR A 5 -9.10 25.06 -4.92
C THR A 5 -8.01 24.20 -5.55
N ILE A 6 -8.26 23.71 -6.77
CA ILE A 6 -7.24 23.01 -7.56
C ILE A 6 -6.06 23.98 -7.71
N PRO A 7 -4.81 23.56 -7.41
CA PRO A 7 -3.67 24.45 -7.50
C PRO A 7 -3.52 24.95 -8.94
N ALA A 8 -3.27 26.25 -9.09
CA ALA A 8 -3.00 26.83 -10.40
C ALA A 8 -1.69 26.23 -10.94
N TYR A 9 -1.74 25.76 -12.19
CA TYR A 9 -0.54 25.36 -12.91
C TYR A 9 0.22 26.61 -13.37
N TYR A 10 1.53 26.61 -13.16
CA TYR A 10 2.44 27.64 -13.65
C TYR A 10 3.49 26.97 -14.53
N GLU A 11 3.70 27.47 -15.75
CA GLU A 11 4.59 26.85 -16.76
C GLU A 11 6.06 26.67 -16.30
N GLY A 12 6.50 27.38 -15.25
CA GLY A 12 7.84 27.26 -14.67
C GLY A 12 8.01 26.16 -13.62
N VAL A 13 6.93 25.49 -13.20
CA VAL A 13 6.94 24.42 -12.19
C VAL A 13 7.03 23.06 -12.89
N SER A 14 7.83 22.14 -12.36
CA SER A 14 7.93 20.81 -12.97
C SER A 14 6.59 20.06 -12.86
N LEU A 15 6.33 19.14 -13.79
CA LEU A 15 5.13 18.31 -13.75
C LEU A 15 5.05 17.48 -12.47
N GLU A 16 6.20 17.02 -11.97
CA GLU A 16 6.27 16.24 -10.73
C GLU A 16 5.94 17.08 -9.50
N ASP A 17 6.41 18.33 -9.45
CA ASP A 17 6.08 19.24 -8.34
C ASP A 17 4.59 19.58 -8.35
N THR A 18 4.00 19.77 -9.55
CA THR A 18 2.57 20.01 -9.72
C THR A 18 1.76 18.79 -9.27
N TRP A 19 2.18 17.58 -9.66
CA TRP A 19 1.57 16.32 -9.22
C TRP A 19 1.65 16.16 -7.71
N THR A 20 2.82 16.44 -7.11
CA THR A 20 3.01 16.41 -5.66
C THR A 20 2.07 17.36 -4.93
N ALA A 21 1.97 18.62 -5.40
CA ALA A 21 1.04 19.60 -4.84
C ALA A 21 -0.42 19.15 -4.95
N LEU A 22 -0.82 18.57 -6.09
CA LEU A 22 -2.17 18.04 -6.29
C LEU A 22 -2.49 16.88 -5.34
N VAL A 23 -1.55 15.94 -5.19
CA VAL A 23 -1.74 14.79 -4.30
C VAL A 23 -1.84 15.26 -2.85
N ASN A 24 -0.99 16.19 -2.40
CA ASN A 24 -1.03 16.73 -1.04
C ASN A 24 -2.37 17.42 -0.70
N LEU A 25 -3.00 18.06 -1.69
CA LEU A 25 -4.32 18.71 -1.54
C LEU A 25 -5.52 17.75 -1.66
N SER A 26 -5.28 16.54 -2.17
CA SER A 26 -6.32 15.54 -2.37
C SER A 26 -6.86 14.99 -1.05
N ALA A 27 -8.06 14.42 -1.08
CA ALA A 27 -8.62 13.78 0.10
C ALA A 27 -7.69 12.66 0.63
N GLY A 28 -7.70 12.43 1.95
CA GLY A 28 -6.97 11.31 2.55
C GLY A 28 -7.30 9.98 1.89
N GLY A 29 -8.58 9.75 1.57
CA GLY A 29 -9.02 8.53 0.88
C GLY A 29 -8.49 8.40 -0.54
N SER A 30 -8.46 9.48 -1.33
CA SER A 30 -7.87 9.45 -2.68
C SER A 30 -6.37 9.17 -2.65
N ARG A 31 -5.67 9.67 -1.62
CA ARG A 31 -4.27 9.30 -1.37
C ARG A 31 -4.16 7.83 -0.94
N GLY A 32 -5.09 7.37 -0.11
CA GLY A 32 -5.25 5.97 0.27
C GLY A 32 -5.40 5.03 -0.92
N GLU A 33 -6.16 5.43 -1.94
CA GLU A 33 -6.32 4.67 -3.18
C GLU A 33 -4.98 4.57 -3.93
N LEU A 34 -4.24 5.66 -4.12
CA LEU A 34 -2.90 5.62 -4.72
C LEU A 34 -1.97 4.68 -3.94
N PHE A 35 -2.01 4.77 -2.61
CA PHE A 35 -1.24 3.90 -1.72
C PHE A 35 -1.66 2.43 -1.80
N SER A 36 -2.93 2.13 -2.07
CA SER A 36 -3.45 0.76 -2.02
C SER A 36 -3.43 0.05 -3.38
N PHE A 37 -3.53 0.81 -4.47
CA PHE A 37 -3.67 0.24 -5.81
C PHE A 37 -2.36 0.18 -6.59
N TYR A 38 -1.52 1.20 -6.47
CA TYR A 38 -0.37 1.30 -7.36
C TYR A 38 0.71 0.30 -6.92
N PRO A 39 1.15 -0.64 -7.76
CA PRO A 39 1.93 -1.78 -7.28
C PRO A 39 3.41 -1.45 -7.03
N GLU A 40 3.96 -0.46 -7.71
CA GLU A 40 5.38 -0.14 -7.59
C GLU A 40 5.63 0.96 -6.55
N PRO A 41 6.82 0.99 -5.94
CA PRO A 41 7.27 2.15 -5.19
C PRO A 41 7.39 3.37 -6.10
N GLY A 42 7.12 4.54 -5.54
CA GLY A 42 7.37 5.82 -6.20
C GLY A 42 8.85 6.02 -6.55
N ASN A 43 9.11 6.73 -7.64
CA ASN A 43 10.47 7.00 -8.12
C ASN A 43 10.87 8.49 -8.14
N ALA A 44 10.04 9.38 -7.59
CA ALA A 44 10.26 10.82 -7.65
C ALA A 44 10.05 11.53 -6.29
N GLY A 45 10.70 11.01 -5.24
CA GLY A 45 10.62 11.54 -3.88
C GLY A 45 9.85 10.59 -2.97
N ALA A 46 8.51 10.73 -2.92
CA ALA A 46 7.66 9.88 -2.11
C ALA A 46 7.60 8.44 -2.67
N LYS A 47 7.89 7.43 -1.85
CA LYS A 47 7.89 6.01 -2.24
C LYS A 47 6.52 5.36 -2.12
N TRP A 48 5.65 5.87 -1.28
CA TRP A 48 4.32 5.30 -1.03
C TRP A 48 3.32 5.52 -2.19
N ARG A 49 3.57 6.49 -3.07
CA ARG A 49 2.71 6.86 -4.21
C ARG A 49 3.48 6.84 -5.54
N PRO A 50 2.79 6.67 -6.69
CA PRO A 50 3.43 6.84 -7.98
C PRO A 50 3.88 8.29 -8.22
N SER A 51 4.93 8.44 -9.02
CA SER A 51 5.26 9.70 -9.68
C SER A 51 4.31 10.00 -10.84
N TRP A 52 4.33 11.24 -11.33
CA TRP A 52 3.59 11.61 -12.53
C TRP A 52 4.01 10.77 -13.74
N GLY A 53 5.33 10.56 -13.90
CA GLY A 53 5.87 9.75 -14.98
C GLY A 53 5.40 8.29 -14.91
N GLN A 54 5.36 7.71 -13.72
CA GLN A 54 4.84 6.35 -13.50
C GLN A 54 3.37 6.24 -13.90
N LEU A 55 2.53 7.20 -13.45
CA LEU A 55 1.11 7.21 -13.75
C LEU A 55 0.82 7.32 -15.26
N MET A 56 1.65 8.05 -16.00
CA MET A 56 1.45 8.30 -17.43
C MET A 56 2.03 7.22 -18.35
N THR A 57 2.94 6.38 -17.85
CA THR A 57 3.67 5.41 -18.69
C THR A 57 3.28 3.96 -18.41
N LYS A 58 2.71 3.67 -17.24
CA LYS A 58 2.36 2.32 -16.82
C LYS A 58 0.85 2.11 -16.89
N PRO A 59 0.40 0.88 -17.17
CA PRO A 59 -1.02 0.57 -17.12
C PRO A 59 -1.56 0.89 -15.72
N LEU A 60 -2.73 1.52 -15.68
CA LEU A 60 -3.39 1.77 -14.41
C LEU A 60 -3.77 0.43 -13.77
N PRO A 61 -3.66 0.31 -12.43
CA PRO A 61 -4.13 -0.87 -11.71
C PRO A 61 -5.60 -1.14 -12.04
N ARG A 62 -5.98 -2.41 -12.14
CA ARG A 62 -7.38 -2.78 -12.37
C ARG A 62 -8.22 -2.27 -11.21
N TYR A 63 -9.14 -1.37 -11.50
CA TYR A 63 -10.06 -0.86 -10.49
C TYR A 63 -10.95 -2.00 -10.00
N SER A 64 -10.90 -2.29 -8.70
CA SER A 64 -11.60 -3.41 -8.08
C SER A 64 -13.05 -3.10 -7.69
N GLY A 65 -13.51 -1.85 -7.86
CA GLY A 65 -14.82 -1.41 -7.37
C GLY A 65 -14.89 -1.25 -5.84
N ARG A 66 -13.78 -1.53 -5.12
CA ARG A 66 -13.73 -1.48 -3.66
C ARG A 66 -13.37 -0.08 -3.18
N SER A 67 -14.08 0.35 -2.15
CA SER A 67 -13.80 1.60 -1.44
C SER A 67 -12.74 1.33 -0.38
N TYR A 68 -11.51 1.79 -0.59
CA TYR A 68 -10.43 1.62 0.38
C TYR A 68 -10.67 2.51 1.60
N MET A 69 -10.33 2.00 2.79
CA MET A 69 -10.61 2.67 4.05
C MET A 69 -9.36 3.24 4.73
N VAL A 70 -8.19 3.04 4.13
CA VAL A 70 -6.97 3.70 4.62
C VAL A 70 -6.95 5.14 4.15
N ASP A 71 -6.98 6.07 5.10
CA ASP A 71 -6.69 7.48 4.82
C ASP A 71 -5.20 7.72 5.00
N ILE A 72 -4.59 8.40 4.02
CA ILE A 72 -3.24 8.96 4.18
C ILE A 72 -3.40 10.42 4.60
N ASP A 73 -2.86 10.76 5.76
CA ASP A 73 -2.83 12.10 6.31
C ASP A 73 -1.50 12.78 5.96
N TRP A 74 -1.56 14.04 5.52
CA TRP A 74 -0.37 14.87 5.29
C TRP A 74 -0.24 15.81 6.48
N ASN A 75 0.91 15.78 7.15
CA ASN A 75 1.27 16.72 8.19
C ASN A 75 2.24 17.76 7.60
N GLU A 76 1.75 18.98 7.39
CA GLU A 76 2.52 20.09 6.84
C GLU A 76 3.67 20.53 7.76
N GLU A 77 3.49 20.48 9.09
CA GLU A 77 4.53 20.90 10.05
C GLU A 77 5.72 19.94 10.07
N MET A 78 5.44 18.63 9.97
CA MET A 78 6.49 17.61 9.98
C MET A 78 6.96 17.22 8.58
N GLU A 79 6.29 17.71 7.53
CA GLU A 79 6.44 17.27 6.15
C GLU A 79 6.35 15.74 6.00
N GLU A 80 5.36 15.13 6.66
CA GLU A 80 5.21 13.68 6.77
C GLU A 80 3.84 13.19 6.32
N ASP A 81 3.85 12.14 5.49
CA ASP A 81 2.66 11.34 5.20
C ASP A 81 2.53 10.22 6.23
N SER A 82 1.32 9.99 6.75
CA SER A 82 1.07 8.89 7.68
C SER A 82 -0.31 8.27 7.55
N CYS A 83 -0.46 7.02 7.99
CA CYS A 83 -1.76 6.36 8.03
C CYS A 83 -1.94 5.55 9.32
N ASN A 84 -3.20 5.40 9.74
CA ASN A 84 -3.58 4.59 10.89
C ASN A 84 -4.30 3.34 10.39
N ALA A 85 -3.64 2.18 10.45
CA ALA A 85 -4.16 0.95 9.85
C ALA A 85 -3.77 -0.30 10.64
N HIS A 86 -4.46 -1.40 10.37
CA HIS A 86 -4.12 -2.71 10.93
C HIS A 86 -2.83 -3.23 10.28
N CYS A 87 -1.86 -3.58 11.10
CA CYS A 87 -0.53 -3.99 10.68
C CYS A 87 -0.19 -5.39 11.20
N ILE A 88 0.52 -6.16 10.38
CA ILE A 88 1.15 -7.42 10.76
C ILE A 88 2.65 -7.22 10.63
N GLU A 89 3.39 -7.37 11.74
CA GLU A 89 4.77 -6.90 11.78
C GLU A 89 5.74 -7.78 11.00
N LYS A 90 5.44 -9.07 10.93
CA LYS A 90 6.23 -10.06 10.20
C LYS A 90 5.27 -11.01 9.48
N GLY A 91 5.29 -10.98 8.16
CA GLY A 91 4.75 -12.02 7.31
C GLY A 91 5.77 -12.38 6.24
N LEU A 92 6.04 -13.66 6.08
CA LEU A 92 6.93 -14.19 5.07
C LEU A 92 6.14 -14.39 3.77
N VAL A 93 6.54 -13.69 2.73
CA VAL A 93 5.94 -13.74 1.40
C VAL A 93 6.80 -14.61 0.50
N ARG A 94 6.19 -15.55 -0.21
CA ARG A 94 6.84 -16.46 -1.17
C ARG A 94 6.02 -16.60 -2.44
N GLY A 95 6.65 -17.02 -3.54
CA GLY A 95 5.97 -17.34 -4.80
C GLY A 95 5.67 -16.16 -5.73
N LEU A 96 5.81 -14.91 -5.27
CA LEU A 96 5.52 -13.71 -6.06
C LEU A 96 6.74 -13.10 -6.78
N ALA A 97 7.87 -13.81 -6.87
CA ALA A 97 9.10 -13.26 -7.45
C ALA A 97 9.20 -13.45 -8.98
N VAL A 98 8.47 -14.43 -9.53
CA VAL A 98 8.55 -14.80 -10.95
C VAL A 98 7.26 -14.37 -11.64
N VAL A 99 7.41 -13.58 -12.70
CA VAL A 99 6.29 -13.04 -13.48
C VAL A 99 6.18 -13.82 -14.78
N GLU A 100 5.26 -14.79 -14.85
CA GLU A 100 5.03 -15.62 -16.05
C GLU A 100 3.88 -15.11 -16.94
N GLY A 101 3.39 -13.88 -16.66
CA GLY A 101 2.27 -13.26 -17.35
C GLY A 101 0.93 -13.65 -16.71
N GLY A 102 0.19 -12.65 -16.25
CA GLY A 102 -1.05 -12.83 -15.50
C GLY A 102 -0.88 -12.52 -14.01
N ASP A 103 -1.85 -12.95 -13.20
CA ASP A 103 -1.80 -12.74 -11.75
C ASP A 103 -0.72 -13.65 -11.14
N GLN A 104 0.13 -13.08 -10.30
CA GLN A 104 1.16 -13.83 -9.59
C GLN A 104 0.52 -14.48 -8.36
N HIS A 105 0.84 -15.74 -8.09
CA HIS A 105 0.29 -16.51 -6.98
C HIS A 105 1.41 -16.92 -6.01
N GLY A 106 1.10 -16.91 -4.72
CA GLY A 106 2.08 -17.21 -3.70
C GLY A 106 1.45 -17.51 -2.36
N GLU A 107 2.29 -17.51 -1.33
CA GLU A 107 1.90 -17.80 0.04
C GLU A 107 2.34 -16.68 0.98
N LEU A 108 1.48 -16.37 1.94
CA LEU A 108 1.79 -15.53 3.08
C LEU A 108 1.80 -16.39 4.34
N ILE A 109 2.96 -16.48 4.98
CA ILE A 109 3.16 -17.25 6.21
C ILE A 109 3.28 -16.28 7.38
N ILE A 110 2.45 -16.47 8.40
CA ILE A 110 2.36 -15.59 9.58
C ILE A 110 2.43 -16.44 10.84
N GLU A 111 3.36 -16.11 11.72
CA GLU A 111 3.48 -16.74 13.03
C GLU A 111 2.59 -16.01 14.05
N SER A 112 1.74 -16.76 14.74
CA SER A 112 0.91 -16.27 15.85
C SER A 112 1.74 -16.09 17.13
N LYS A 113 1.13 -15.52 18.18
CA LYS A 113 1.84 -15.29 19.45
C LYS A 113 2.20 -16.59 20.20
N ASP A 114 1.45 -17.66 19.96
CA ASP A 114 1.68 -19.01 20.48
C ASP A 114 2.70 -19.80 19.64
N GLY A 115 3.25 -19.22 18.58
CA GLY A 115 4.23 -19.86 17.69
C GLY A 115 3.61 -20.74 16.62
N THR A 116 2.30 -20.70 16.44
CA THR A 116 1.59 -21.42 15.38
C THR A 116 1.76 -20.67 14.07
N GLU A 117 2.25 -21.35 13.03
CA GLU A 117 2.32 -20.79 11.68
C GLU A 117 0.99 -20.95 10.96
N HIS A 118 0.51 -19.86 10.39
CA HIS A 118 -0.67 -19.80 9.52
C HIS A 118 -0.22 -19.47 8.10
N VAL A 119 -0.74 -20.23 7.14
CA VAL A 119 -0.44 -20.05 5.71
C VAL A 119 -1.71 -19.57 5.04
N PHE A 120 -1.57 -18.53 4.21
CA PHE A 120 -2.66 -17.96 3.42
C PHE A 120 -2.25 -17.90 1.96
N ASP A 121 -3.18 -18.22 1.07
CA ASP A 121 -2.97 -18.05 -0.35
C ASP A 121 -3.07 -16.56 -0.70
N ILE A 122 -2.08 -16.08 -1.47
CA ILE A 122 -2.02 -14.69 -1.91
C ILE A 122 -1.88 -14.56 -3.40
N THR A 123 -2.34 -13.41 -3.90
CA THR A 123 -2.22 -13.00 -5.29
C THR A 123 -1.68 -11.59 -5.42
N ALA A 124 -0.95 -11.32 -6.49
CA ALA A 124 -0.62 -9.98 -6.95
C ALA A 124 -1.09 -9.82 -8.39
N ALA A 125 -2.16 -9.03 -8.59
CA ALA A 125 -2.77 -8.78 -9.89
C ALA A 125 -2.02 -7.69 -10.70
N HIS A 126 -0.70 -7.82 -10.78
CA HIS A 126 0.20 -6.90 -11.48
C HIS A 126 1.51 -7.59 -11.87
N ASP A 127 2.25 -7.01 -12.81
CA ASP A 127 3.52 -7.59 -13.31
C ASP A 127 4.76 -7.13 -12.54
N TYR A 128 4.61 -6.36 -11.46
CA TYR A 128 5.73 -5.99 -10.61
C TYR A 128 6.13 -7.18 -9.70
N PRO A 129 7.37 -7.68 -9.78
CA PRO A 129 7.80 -8.83 -8.98
C PRO A 129 7.96 -8.44 -7.51
N ILE A 130 7.52 -9.33 -6.62
CA ILE A 130 7.70 -9.20 -5.19
C ILE A 130 8.69 -10.28 -4.74
N PRO A 131 9.92 -9.90 -4.36
CA PRO A 131 10.92 -10.84 -3.88
C PRO A 131 10.41 -11.64 -2.67
N GLU A 132 10.89 -12.87 -2.54
CA GLU A 132 10.68 -13.63 -1.31
C GLU A 132 11.36 -12.92 -0.14
N GLY A 133 10.64 -12.81 0.98
CA GLY A 133 11.18 -12.17 2.17
C GLY A 133 10.14 -11.96 3.25
N THR A 134 10.62 -11.51 4.42
CA THR A 134 9.75 -11.09 5.52
C THR A 134 9.45 -9.62 5.39
N TYR A 135 8.17 -9.30 5.31
CA TYR A 135 7.66 -7.94 5.20
C TYR A 135 6.78 -7.60 6.39
N THR A 136 6.60 -6.31 6.61
CA THR A 136 5.46 -5.81 7.39
C THR A 136 4.31 -5.57 6.43
N LEU A 137 3.09 -5.90 6.85
CA LEU A 137 1.89 -5.75 6.03
C LEU A 137 0.95 -4.71 6.65
N ILE A 138 0.34 -3.87 5.81
CA ILE A 138 -0.69 -2.91 6.19
C ILE A 138 -2.00 -3.28 5.49
N CYS A 139 -3.06 -3.51 6.24
CA CYS A 139 -4.41 -3.72 5.72
C CYS A 139 -4.99 -2.40 5.22
N THR A 140 -5.37 -2.35 3.95
CA THR A 140 -5.94 -1.13 3.32
C THR A 140 -7.45 -1.21 3.12
N HIS A 141 -8.02 -2.40 3.23
CA HIS A 141 -9.46 -2.64 3.16
C HIS A 141 -9.94 -3.42 4.39
N THR A 142 -10.34 -2.68 5.43
CA THR A 142 -10.68 -3.23 6.75
C THR A 142 -12.01 -4.01 6.81
N VAL A 143 -12.82 -3.93 5.75
CA VAL A 143 -14.07 -4.72 5.66
C VAL A 143 -13.76 -6.17 5.30
N SER A 144 -13.07 -6.41 4.18
CA SER A 144 -12.75 -7.77 3.73
C SER A 144 -11.42 -8.30 4.26
N TYR A 145 -10.52 -7.45 4.77
CA TYR A 145 -9.17 -7.83 5.16
C TYR A 145 -8.35 -8.47 4.01
N LYS A 146 -8.78 -8.27 2.76
CA LYS A 146 -8.21 -8.92 1.59
C LYS A 146 -7.02 -8.14 1.03
N ASP A 147 -7.07 -6.82 1.04
CA ASP A 147 -6.08 -5.94 0.40
C ASP A 147 -4.99 -5.51 1.38
N TRP A 148 -3.74 -5.76 1.00
CA TRP A 148 -2.57 -5.47 1.83
C TRP A 148 -1.48 -4.74 1.05
N VAL A 149 -0.85 -3.77 1.70
CA VAL A 149 0.39 -3.16 1.23
C VAL A 149 1.55 -3.79 1.99
N ILE A 150 2.53 -4.31 1.27
CA ILE A 150 3.77 -4.78 1.87
C ILE A 150 4.79 -3.64 1.92
N ARG A 151 5.53 -3.59 3.02
CA ARG A 151 6.53 -2.55 3.25
C ARG A 151 7.78 -3.13 3.87
N GLN A 152 8.87 -2.42 3.64
CA GLN A 152 10.13 -2.66 4.31
C GLN A 152 10.33 -1.60 5.40
N ARG A 153 10.70 -2.07 6.59
CA ARG A 153 11.00 -1.19 7.71
C ARG A 153 12.34 -0.50 7.48
N LEU A 154 12.35 0.83 7.56
CA LEU A 154 13.56 1.63 7.59
C LEU A 154 13.97 1.90 9.05
N LEU A 155 15.15 2.53 9.25
CA LEU A 155 15.56 3.00 10.56
C LEU A 155 14.49 3.93 11.16
N GLY A 156 14.06 3.65 12.40
CA GLY A 156 13.00 4.39 13.11
C GLY A 156 11.60 3.81 12.93
N GLU A 157 10.61 4.71 12.79
CA GLU A 157 9.18 4.44 12.57
C GLU A 157 8.75 4.68 11.11
N ARG A 158 9.71 4.86 10.20
CA ARG A 158 9.49 5.15 8.78
C ARG A 158 9.48 3.87 7.94
N PHE A 159 8.66 3.87 6.91
CA PHE A 159 8.45 2.70 6.07
C PHE A 159 8.45 3.04 4.59
N GLU A 160 9.13 2.20 3.81
CA GLU A 160 9.07 2.24 2.35
C GLU A 160 8.09 1.20 1.86
N LYS A 161 7.13 1.64 1.05
CA LYS A 161 6.23 0.74 0.33
C LYS A 161 7.05 -0.09 -0.66
N MET A 162 6.83 -1.40 -0.64
CA MET A 162 7.47 -2.32 -1.57
C MET A 162 6.53 -2.72 -2.70
N SER A 163 5.30 -3.11 -2.35
CA SER A 163 4.27 -3.47 -3.31
C SER A 163 2.91 -3.69 -2.64
N VAL A 164 1.95 -4.23 -3.39
CA VAL A 164 0.59 -4.54 -2.93
C VAL A 164 0.27 -6.01 -3.22
N LEU A 165 -0.52 -6.65 -2.37
CA LEU A 165 -0.97 -8.02 -2.57
C LEU A 165 -2.36 -8.20 -2.00
N GLN A 166 -3.00 -9.29 -2.39
CA GLN A 166 -4.34 -9.66 -1.93
C GLN A 166 -4.34 -11.08 -1.41
N LEU A 167 -5.10 -11.35 -0.34
CA LEU A 167 -5.51 -12.72 -0.03
C LEU A 167 -6.38 -13.27 -1.18
N CYS A 168 -6.37 -14.56 -1.43
CA CYS A 168 -7.16 -15.14 -2.51
C CYS A 168 -8.67 -15.07 -2.19
N ASP A 169 -9.04 -15.46 -0.97
CA ASP A 169 -10.43 -15.57 -0.54
C ASP A 169 -10.85 -14.45 0.45
N GLU A 170 -12.14 -14.09 0.44
CA GLU A 170 -12.74 -13.31 1.52
C GLU A 170 -12.84 -14.11 2.83
N GLU A 171 -13.01 -15.43 2.75
CA GLU A 171 -13.00 -16.32 3.93
C GLU A 171 -11.64 -16.28 4.65
N GLU A 172 -10.54 -16.27 3.88
CA GLU A 172 -9.19 -16.09 4.43
C GLU A 172 -9.00 -14.74 5.13
N GLY A 173 -9.59 -13.67 4.58
CA GLY A 173 -9.57 -12.35 5.20
C GLY A 173 -10.34 -12.30 6.53
N GLY A 174 -11.50 -12.95 6.58
CA GLY A 174 -12.26 -13.16 7.80
C GLY A 174 -11.47 -13.97 8.83
N TRP A 175 -10.88 -15.09 8.40
CA TRP A 175 -10.08 -15.94 9.26
C TRP A 175 -8.86 -15.20 9.84
N LEU A 176 -8.11 -14.47 9.01
CA LEU A 176 -6.96 -13.68 9.47
C LEU A 176 -7.36 -12.65 10.54
N LYS A 177 -8.53 -12.01 10.36
CA LYS A 177 -9.06 -11.04 11.32
C LYS A 177 -9.37 -11.69 12.67
N ASP A 178 -9.92 -12.89 12.66
CA ASP A 178 -10.29 -13.65 13.86
C ASP A 178 -9.08 -14.18 14.63
N LEU A 179 -7.93 -14.37 13.97
CA LEU A 179 -6.67 -14.71 14.64
C LEU A 179 -6.13 -13.57 15.54
N HIS A 180 -6.64 -12.34 15.39
CA HIS A 180 -6.22 -11.17 16.17
C HIS A 180 -4.69 -10.93 16.17
N ILE A 181 -4.01 -11.31 15.07
CA ILE A 181 -2.57 -11.12 14.88
C ILE A 181 -2.26 -9.66 14.52
N SER A 182 -3.14 -9.02 13.74
CA SER A 182 -2.96 -7.63 13.34
C SER A 182 -3.23 -6.64 14.48
N LYS A 183 -2.49 -5.53 14.51
CA LYS A 183 -2.66 -4.45 15.48
C LYS A 183 -2.84 -3.12 14.78
N LYS A 184 -3.64 -2.22 15.36
CA LYS A 184 -3.76 -0.87 14.84
C LYS A 184 -2.48 -0.08 15.16
N CYS A 185 -1.79 0.39 14.12
CA CYS A 185 -0.55 1.14 14.24
C CYS A 185 -0.64 2.44 13.43
N ARG A 186 0.07 3.48 13.89
CA ARG A 186 0.38 4.66 13.08
C ARG A 186 1.63 4.37 12.27
N ASN A 187 1.58 4.67 10.98
CA ASN A 187 2.63 4.35 10.02
C ASN A 187 3.09 5.62 9.33
N ILE A 188 4.36 5.98 9.47
CA ILE A 188 4.94 7.11 8.73
C ILE A 188 5.46 6.57 7.39
N LEU A 189 4.95 7.15 6.31
CA LEU A 189 5.22 6.74 4.94
C LEU A 189 6.33 7.60 4.35
N VAL A 190 7.26 6.95 3.64
CA VAL A 190 8.32 7.59 2.87
C VAL A 190 7.99 7.57 1.40
#